data_AF-A0A9W9V3Y9-F1
#
_entry.id   AF-A0A9W9V3Y9-F1
#
_cell.length_a   1.000
_cell.length_b   1.000
_cell.length_c   1.000
_cell.angle_alpha   90.00
_cell.angle_beta   90.00
_cell.angle_gamma   90.00
#
_symmetry.space_group_name_H-M   'P 1'
#
loop_
_entity.id
_entity.type
_entity.pdbx_description
1 polymer ?
#
loop_
_entity_poly.entity_id
_entity_poly.type
_entity_poly.pdbx_seq_one_letter_code
_entity_poly.pdbx_strand_id
1 'polypeptide(L)'
;MSDLWTFTGGFEEISRDSLDSSELPEVNIADIKHLASYNWIEAPEPTIAVPGSPAPWSTSRGPRQLKNDGGFAYSFQKAARVCRHFDGRSEPLFRALYIEKSSFDISSIDVVTDRNNILKFLSFTNPTQSRYVLDSFIIQVDMTTGTAIFCREEPPTYEIIVPAHG
;
A
#
# COMPACT_ATOMS: atom_id res chain seq x y z
N MET A 1 26.75 -14.38 -13.38
CA MET A 1 25.45 -14.27 -12.69
C MET A 1 24.61 -13.35 -13.54
N SER A 2 23.67 -13.94 -14.26
CA SER A 2 22.90 -13.33 -15.34
C SER A 2 21.83 -12.38 -14.80
N ASP A 3 21.78 -11.19 -15.38
CA ASP A 3 20.69 -10.24 -15.26
C ASP A 3 19.37 -10.93 -15.66
N LEU A 4 18.53 -11.20 -14.67
CA LEU A 4 17.20 -11.81 -14.82
C LEU A 4 16.14 -10.79 -14.40
N TRP A 5 16.10 -9.64 -15.07
CA TRP A 5 14.93 -8.76 -15.13
C TRP A 5 14.91 -8.09 -16.49
N THR A 6 14.54 -8.84 -17.53
CA THR A 6 14.03 -8.21 -18.74
C THR A 6 12.61 -7.76 -18.43
N PHE A 7 12.47 -6.46 -18.14
CA PHE A 7 11.17 -5.78 -18.15
C PHE A 7 10.53 -6.01 -19.52
N THR A 8 9.42 -6.74 -19.57
CA THR A 8 8.72 -7.10 -20.82
C THR A 8 7.47 -6.24 -21.05
N GLY A 9 7.21 -5.26 -20.18
CA GLY A 9 6.10 -4.31 -20.31
C GLY A 9 6.52 -3.01 -21.00
N GLY A 10 5.57 -2.30 -21.60
CA GLY A 10 5.75 -0.91 -22.03
C GLY A 10 5.62 0.05 -20.86
N PHE A 11 6.17 1.26 -21.00
CA PHE A 11 5.88 2.38 -20.12
C PHE A 11 4.78 3.21 -20.77
N GLU A 12 3.65 3.39 -20.08
CA GLU A 12 2.55 4.23 -20.54
C GLU A 12 2.44 5.44 -19.61
N GLU A 13 2.51 6.64 -20.19
CA GLU A 13 2.39 7.89 -19.45
C GLU A 13 0.98 8.46 -19.59
N ILE A 14 0.33 8.72 -18.46
CA ILE A 14 -0.98 9.35 -18.43
C ILE A 14 -0.79 10.78 -17.93
N SER A 15 -0.94 11.74 -18.84
CA SER A 15 -1.01 13.15 -18.46
C SER A 15 -2.38 13.49 -17.88
N ARG A 16 -2.41 14.42 -16.93
CA ARG A 16 -3.68 14.92 -16.41
C ARG A 16 -4.50 15.64 -17.50
N ASP A 17 -3.82 16.32 -18.42
CA ASP A 17 -4.46 17.07 -19.49
C ASP A 17 -5.17 16.16 -20.51
N SER A 18 -4.88 14.85 -20.50
CA SER A 18 -5.59 13.86 -21.33
C SER A 18 -6.83 13.28 -20.65
N LEU A 19 -7.12 13.63 -19.40
CA LEU A 19 -8.33 13.20 -18.73
C LEU A 19 -9.52 13.97 -19.31
N ASP A 20 -10.47 13.24 -19.89
CA ASP A 20 -11.70 13.82 -20.39
C ASP A 20 -12.53 14.40 -19.23
N SER A 21 -12.98 15.64 -19.38
CA SER A 21 -13.77 16.35 -18.36
C SER A 21 -15.27 16.15 -18.55
N SER A 22 -15.66 15.24 -19.45
CA SER A 22 -17.06 14.86 -19.68
C SER A 22 -17.72 14.38 -18.39
N GLU A 23 -19.04 14.57 -18.30
CA GLU A 23 -19.82 14.12 -17.15
C GLU A 23 -19.69 12.59 -17.01
N LEU A 24 -18.83 12.17 -16.08
CA LEU A 24 -18.74 10.77 -15.70
C LEU A 24 -20.09 10.34 -15.12
N PRO A 25 -20.55 9.11 -15.42
CA PRO A 25 -21.75 8.59 -14.81
C PRO A 25 -21.61 8.63 -13.28
N GLU A 26 -22.73 8.83 -12.59
CA GLU A 26 -22.74 8.82 -11.13
C GLU A 26 -22.17 7.49 -10.61
N VAL A 27 -21.05 7.57 -9.89
CA VAL A 27 -20.38 6.41 -9.30
C VAL A 27 -20.79 6.27 -7.84
N ASN A 28 -21.33 5.10 -7.48
CA ASN A 28 -21.66 4.77 -6.10
C ASN A 28 -20.68 3.73 -5.53
N ILE A 29 -20.16 3.98 -4.33
CA ILE A 29 -19.36 3.00 -3.58
C ILE A 29 -20.33 2.11 -2.80
N ALA A 30 -20.53 0.89 -3.30
CA ALA A 30 -21.45 -0.09 -2.72
C ALA A 30 -20.74 -1.42 -2.39
N ASP A 31 -21.45 -2.30 -1.68
CA ASP A 31 -21.05 -3.70 -1.45
C ASP A 31 -19.66 -3.89 -0.84
N ILE A 32 -19.28 -3.01 0.09
CA ILE A 32 -18.01 -3.12 0.81
C ILE A 32 -18.01 -4.39 1.67
N LYS A 33 -17.10 -5.31 1.36
CA LYS A 33 -16.96 -6.60 2.05
C LYS A 33 -15.56 -6.75 2.63
N HIS A 34 -15.50 -7.13 3.90
CA HIS A 34 -14.26 -7.60 4.49
C HIS A 34 -13.89 -8.98 3.94
N LEU A 35 -12.67 -9.13 3.42
CA LEU A 35 -12.19 -10.40 2.88
C LEU A 35 -11.28 -11.14 3.84
N ALA A 36 -10.24 -10.48 4.33
CA ALA A 36 -9.27 -11.05 5.27
C ALA A 36 -8.53 -9.93 6.01
N SER A 37 -7.93 -10.26 7.15
CA SER A 37 -7.07 -9.37 7.92
C SER A 37 -5.77 -10.07 8.31
N TYR A 38 -4.70 -9.30 8.47
CA TYR A 38 -3.43 -9.84 8.96
C TYR A 38 -2.63 -8.79 9.73
N ASN A 39 -1.78 -9.27 10.63
CA ASN A 39 -0.78 -8.46 11.32
C ASN A 39 0.60 -9.09 11.19
N TRP A 40 1.62 -8.28 10.97
CA TRP A 40 3.00 -8.74 11.08
C TRP A 40 3.38 -8.93 12.55
N ILE A 41 3.95 -10.09 12.87
CA ILE A 41 4.50 -10.36 14.20
C ILE A 41 6.03 -10.34 14.13
N GLU A 42 6.66 -10.00 15.26
CA GLU A 42 8.11 -10.04 15.37
C GLU A 42 8.56 -11.48 15.55
N ALA A 43 9.21 -12.01 14.52
CA ALA A 43 9.73 -13.37 14.46
C ALA A 43 11.03 -13.40 13.64
N PRO A 44 11.88 -14.44 13.80
CA PRO A 44 13.12 -14.57 13.03
C PRO A 44 12.89 -14.62 11.51
N GLU A 45 11.75 -15.16 11.09
CA GLU A 45 11.32 -15.24 9.70
C GLU A 45 10.12 -14.31 9.47
N PRO A 46 9.91 -13.77 8.25
CA PRO A 46 8.75 -12.95 7.92
C PRO A 46 7.44 -13.69 8.21
N THR A 47 6.78 -13.32 9.32
CA THR A 47 5.62 -14.05 9.84
C THR A 47 4.42 -13.13 10.00
N ILE A 48 3.26 -13.59 9.53
CA ILE A 48 1.97 -12.92 9.72
C ILE A 48 1.06 -13.76 10.62
N ALA A 49 0.26 -13.08 11.44
CA ALA A 49 -0.88 -13.66 12.13
C ALA A 49 -2.16 -13.42 11.30
N VAL A 50 -2.98 -14.46 11.16
CA VAL A 50 -4.23 -14.46 10.36
C VAL A 50 -5.31 -15.22 11.15
N PRO A 51 -6.51 -14.62 11.40
CA PRO A 51 -6.83 -13.22 11.12
C PRO A 51 -6.01 -12.29 12.01
N GLY A 52 -5.68 -11.13 11.46
CA GLY A 52 -5.07 -10.04 12.21
C GLY A 52 -6.11 -9.22 12.97
N SER A 53 -5.75 -8.72 14.15
CA SER A 53 -6.52 -7.69 14.86
C SER A 53 -5.59 -6.59 15.38
N PRO A 54 -6.02 -5.32 15.34
CA PRO A 54 -5.28 -4.24 15.99
C PRO A 54 -5.20 -4.49 17.51
N ALA A 55 -4.18 -3.93 18.16
CA ALA A 55 -4.08 -3.97 19.61
C ALA A 55 -5.32 -3.28 20.23
N PRO A 56 -5.88 -3.82 21.33
CA PRO A 56 -6.99 -3.17 22.01
C PRO A 56 -6.58 -1.76 22.44
N TRP A 57 -7.46 -0.81 22.17
CA TRP A 57 -7.25 0.58 22.54
C TRP A 57 -7.14 0.71 24.06
N SER A 58 -5.94 1.08 24.55
CA SER A 58 -5.71 1.39 25.95
C SER A 58 -5.62 2.91 26.13
N THR A 59 -6.64 3.53 26.74
CA THR A 59 -6.60 4.95 27.08
C THR A 59 -5.57 5.20 28.18
N SER A 60 -4.81 6.30 28.07
CA SER A 60 -4.03 6.78 29.21
C SER A 60 -4.99 7.29 30.29
N ARG A 61 -4.72 7.02 31.57
CA ARG A 61 -5.54 7.47 32.70
C ARG A 61 -5.49 8.99 32.97
N GLY A 62 -4.87 9.77 32.07
CA GLY A 62 -4.76 11.22 32.20
C GLY A 62 -3.92 11.85 31.09
N PRO A 63 -3.75 13.18 31.12
CA PRO A 63 -2.89 13.92 30.20
C PRO A 63 -1.46 13.41 30.31
N ARG A 64 -0.87 12.99 29.19
CA ARG A 64 0.52 12.53 29.13
C ARG A 64 1.24 13.31 28.05
N GLN A 65 2.28 14.03 28.44
CA GLN A 65 3.20 14.62 27.45
C GLN A 65 4.00 13.49 26.81
N LEU A 66 3.90 13.36 25.48
CA LEU A 66 4.71 12.43 24.72
C LEU A 66 6.15 12.97 24.66
N LYS A 67 7.14 12.07 24.76
CA LYS A 67 8.52 12.45 24.47
C LYS A 67 8.62 12.75 22.98
N ASN A 68 9.40 13.77 22.62
CA ASN A 68 9.72 14.02 21.23
C ASN A 68 10.33 12.77 20.59
N ASP A 69 9.92 12.50 19.36
CA ASP A 69 10.47 11.41 18.58
C ASP A 69 11.98 11.66 18.36
N GLY A 70 12.78 10.60 18.47
CA GLY A 70 14.22 10.66 18.26
C GLY A 70 14.76 9.31 17.80
N GLY A 71 15.66 9.34 16.82
CA GLY A 71 16.29 8.14 16.25
C GLY A 71 15.91 7.87 14.79
N PHE A 72 16.26 6.67 14.31
CA PHE A 72 15.91 6.23 12.95
C PHE A 72 14.42 5.88 12.89
N ALA A 73 13.65 6.67 12.15
CA ALA A 73 12.29 6.33 11.80
C ALA A 73 12.31 5.76 10.37
N TYR A 74 11.96 4.49 10.24
CA TYR A 74 11.54 4.00 8.93
C TYR A 74 10.13 4.53 8.68
N SER A 75 10.01 5.50 7.77
CA SER A 75 8.72 6.04 7.32
C SER A 75 7.79 4.92 6.80
N PHE A 76 8.37 3.79 6.38
CA PHE A 76 7.66 2.55 6.11
C PHE A 76 8.26 1.37 6.89
N GLN A 77 7.74 1.08 8.09
CA GLN A 77 8.06 -0.17 8.79
C GLN A 77 7.70 -1.41 7.96
N LYS A 78 6.67 -1.34 7.10
CA LYS A 78 6.36 -2.39 6.10
C LYS A 78 7.48 -2.53 5.07
N ALA A 79 8.02 -1.44 4.54
CA ALA A 79 9.13 -1.49 3.58
C ALA A 79 10.39 -2.05 4.26
N ALA A 80 10.72 -1.67 5.49
CA ALA A 80 11.88 -2.23 6.19
C ALA A 80 11.79 -3.75 6.43
N ARG A 81 10.57 -4.31 6.57
CA ARG A 81 10.33 -5.76 6.71
C ARG A 81 10.29 -6.48 5.36
N VAL A 82 9.65 -5.88 4.35
CA VAL A 82 9.55 -6.40 2.97
C VAL A 82 10.91 -6.33 2.25
N CYS A 83 11.64 -5.22 2.37
CA CYS A 83 12.96 -4.99 1.77
C CYS A 83 14.04 -5.93 2.31
N ARG A 84 13.80 -6.68 3.39
CA ARG A 84 14.78 -7.65 3.90
C ARG A 84 14.66 -9.03 3.28
N HIS A 85 13.50 -9.43 2.74
CA HIS A 85 13.30 -10.85 2.38
C HIS A 85 12.42 -11.19 1.19
N PHE A 86 11.64 -10.27 0.57
CA PHE A 86 10.76 -10.73 -0.53
C PHE A 86 10.30 -9.61 -1.47
N ASP A 87 10.41 -9.85 -2.78
CA ASP A 87 9.87 -9.02 -3.87
C ASP A 87 8.33 -8.94 -3.90
N GLY A 88 7.63 -9.64 -3.01
CA GLY A 88 6.16 -9.65 -2.96
C GLY A 88 5.58 -8.66 -1.95
N ARG A 89 5.47 -7.37 -2.30
CA ARG A 89 4.78 -6.35 -1.48
C ARG A 89 3.32 -6.73 -1.12
N SER A 90 2.69 -7.55 -1.97
CA SER A 90 1.30 -8.03 -1.85
C SER A 90 1.16 -9.49 -1.41
N GLU A 91 2.25 -10.27 -1.31
CA GLU A 91 2.18 -11.69 -0.98
C GLU A 91 1.43 -11.98 0.35
N PRO A 92 1.68 -11.24 1.44
CA PRO A 92 1.00 -11.50 2.72
C PRO A 92 -0.50 -11.25 2.65
N LEU A 93 -0.94 -10.34 1.78
CA LEU A 93 -2.36 -10.07 1.53
C LEU A 93 -3.03 -11.29 0.91
N PHE A 94 -2.43 -11.84 -0.16
CA PHE A 94 -2.95 -13.04 -0.81
C PHE A 94 -2.89 -14.26 0.11
N ARG A 95 -1.80 -14.41 0.87
CA ARG A 95 -1.69 -15.50 1.85
C ARG A 95 -2.78 -15.43 2.90
N ALA A 96 -3.04 -14.26 3.48
CA ALA A 96 -4.12 -14.08 4.44
C ALA A 96 -5.50 -14.37 3.83
N LEU A 97 -5.73 -13.91 2.60
CA LEU A 97 -6.95 -14.17 1.85
C LEU A 97 -7.23 -15.66 1.69
N TYR A 98 -6.25 -16.44 1.23
CA TYR A 98 -6.43 -17.88 1.01
C TYR A 98 -6.42 -18.71 2.31
N ILE A 99 -5.87 -18.19 3.41
CA ILE A 99 -6.01 -18.82 4.73
C ILE A 99 -7.45 -18.68 5.24
N GLU A 100 -8.04 -17.48 5.17
CA GLU A 100 -9.40 -17.25 5.65
C GLU A 100 -10.48 -17.72 4.67
N LYS A 101 -10.19 -17.66 3.37
CA LYS A 101 -11.11 -17.98 2.28
C LYS A 101 -10.39 -18.78 1.20
N SER A 102 -10.14 -20.05 1.50
CA SER A 102 -9.39 -20.97 0.62
C SER A 102 -10.01 -21.17 -0.76
N SER A 103 -11.32 -20.98 -0.91
CA SER A 103 -12.04 -21.09 -2.19
C SER A 103 -12.30 -19.74 -2.85
N PHE A 104 -11.64 -18.66 -2.43
CA PHE A 104 -11.82 -17.34 -3.04
C PHE A 104 -11.25 -17.35 -4.46
N ASP A 105 -12.06 -16.94 -5.43
CA ASP A 105 -11.61 -16.80 -6.81
C ASP A 105 -11.06 -15.39 -7.03
N ILE A 106 -9.73 -15.26 -7.09
CA ILE A 106 -9.10 -13.96 -7.38
C ILE A 106 -9.36 -13.49 -8.81
N SER A 107 -9.61 -14.42 -9.75
CA SER A 107 -9.82 -14.07 -11.16
C SER A 107 -11.15 -13.36 -11.40
N SER A 108 -12.07 -13.40 -10.43
CA SER A 108 -13.30 -12.62 -10.45
C SER A 108 -13.12 -11.15 -10.04
N ILE A 109 -11.90 -10.72 -9.73
CA ILE A 109 -11.57 -9.35 -9.31
C ILE A 109 -10.88 -8.64 -10.45
N ASP A 110 -11.37 -7.47 -10.86
CA ASP A 110 -10.76 -6.71 -11.96
C ASP A 110 -9.46 -6.03 -11.54
N VAL A 111 -9.43 -5.44 -10.34
CA VAL A 111 -8.31 -4.63 -9.86
C VAL A 111 -7.98 -4.96 -8.41
N VAL A 112 -6.71 -5.25 -8.15
CA VAL A 112 -6.13 -5.34 -6.80
C VAL A 112 -5.19 -4.16 -6.61
N THR A 113 -5.43 -3.34 -5.59
CA THR A 113 -4.60 -2.17 -5.31
C THR A 113 -4.53 -1.89 -3.81
N ASP A 114 -3.67 -0.95 -3.42
CA ASP A 114 -3.54 -0.50 -2.05
C ASP A 114 -4.12 0.90 -1.82
N ARG A 115 -4.32 1.24 -0.55
CA ARG A 115 -4.87 2.53 -0.13
C ARG A 115 -4.02 3.72 -0.59
N ASN A 116 -2.71 3.55 -0.74
CA ASN A 116 -1.82 4.64 -1.15
C ASN A 116 -1.92 4.93 -2.64
N ASN A 117 -2.06 3.91 -3.49
CA ASN A 117 -2.32 4.08 -4.90
C ASN A 117 -3.68 4.76 -5.15
N ILE A 118 -4.73 4.37 -4.42
CA ILE A 118 -6.04 5.05 -4.48
C ILE A 118 -5.90 6.53 -4.12
N LEU A 119 -5.11 6.85 -3.08
CA LEU A 119 -4.84 8.23 -2.72
C LEU A 119 -4.08 9.01 -3.81
N LYS A 120 -3.08 8.39 -4.44
CA LYS A 120 -2.33 9.00 -5.55
C LYS A 120 -3.27 9.31 -6.72
N PHE A 121 -4.15 8.37 -7.07
CA PHE A 121 -5.19 8.60 -8.09
C PHE A 121 -6.16 9.71 -7.69
N LEU A 122 -6.57 9.75 -6.43
CA LEU A 122 -7.45 10.82 -5.93
C LEU A 122 -6.76 12.19 -6.00
N SER A 123 -5.49 12.28 -5.62
CA SER A 123 -4.72 13.54 -5.77
C SER A 123 -4.49 13.92 -7.22
N PHE A 124 -4.26 12.93 -8.08
CA PHE A 124 -4.04 13.13 -9.51
C PHE A 124 -5.28 13.66 -10.22
N THR A 125 -6.47 13.16 -9.86
CA THR A 125 -7.75 13.64 -10.43
C THR A 125 -8.22 14.94 -9.77
N ASN A 126 -8.04 15.09 -8.45
CA ASN A 126 -8.52 16.23 -7.67
C ASN A 126 -7.40 16.94 -6.89
N PRO A 127 -6.69 17.91 -7.51
CA PRO A 127 -5.50 18.52 -6.96
C PRO A 127 -5.84 19.57 -5.90
N THR A 128 -7.03 20.17 -5.98
CA THR A 128 -7.47 21.26 -5.10
C THR A 128 -7.90 20.77 -3.72
N GLN A 129 -8.31 19.51 -3.61
CA GLN A 129 -8.69 18.87 -2.34
C GLN A 129 -7.58 17.99 -1.75
N SER A 130 -6.48 17.79 -2.48
CA SER A 130 -5.37 16.98 -2.02
C SER A 130 -4.47 17.76 -1.08
N ARG A 131 -4.23 17.22 0.12
CA ARG A 131 -3.13 17.65 1.01
C ARG A 131 -1.79 17.03 0.63
N TYR A 132 -1.77 16.15 -0.38
CA TYR A 132 -0.58 15.50 -0.89
C TYR A 132 -0.01 16.33 -2.04
N VAL A 133 1.31 16.54 -2.00
CA VAL A 133 2.05 17.19 -3.07
C VAL A 133 1.83 16.41 -4.37
N LEU A 134 1.56 17.13 -5.46
CA LEU A 134 1.40 16.58 -6.80
C LEU A 134 2.76 16.18 -7.38
N ASP A 135 3.42 15.23 -6.72
CA ASP A 135 4.62 14.62 -7.27
C ASP A 135 4.21 13.57 -8.31
N SER A 136 5.02 13.43 -9.36
CA SER A 136 4.87 12.33 -10.29
C SER A 136 5.05 11.01 -9.55
N PHE A 137 4.26 10.00 -9.94
CA PHE A 137 4.33 8.68 -9.33
C PHE A 137 4.28 7.60 -10.41
N ILE A 138 4.92 6.47 -10.11
CA ILE A 138 4.92 5.28 -10.95
C ILE A 138 4.15 4.19 -10.21
N ILE A 139 3.29 3.50 -10.95
CA ILE A 139 2.61 2.29 -10.49
C ILE A 139 2.94 1.20 -11.49
N GLN A 140 3.59 0.15 -11.01
CA GLN A 140 3.76 -1.07 -11.76
C GLN A 140 2.41 -1.80 -11.80
N VAL A 141 2.01 -2.27 -12.97
CA VAL A 141 0.78 -3.04 -13.14
C VAL A 141 1.15 -4.43 -13.64
N ASP A 142 0.88 -5.43 -12.81
CA ASP A 142 1.04 -6.84 -13.18
C ASP A 142 -0.33 -7.38 -13.62
N MET A 143 -0.43 -7.80 -14.87
CA MET A 143 -1.65 -8.37 -15.43
C MET A 143 -1.64 -9.89 -15.26
N THR A 144 -2.73 -10.42 -14.71
CA THR A 144 -3.04 -11.86 -14.71
C THR A 144 -4.27 -12.11 -15.58
N THR A 145 -4.80 -13.34 -15.63
CA THR A 145 -6.01 -13.68 -16.42
C THR A 145 -7.26 -12.97 -15.88
N GLY A 146 -7.44 -11.70 -16.24
CA GLY A 146 -8.60 -10.86 -15.90
C GLY A 146 -8.35 -9.86 -14.77
N THR A 147 -7.31 -10.05 -13.95
CA THR A 147 -7.03 -9.17 -12.80
C THR A 147 -5.77 -8.35 -13.01
N ALA A 148 -5.88 -7.05 -12.81
CA ALA A 148 -4.77 -6.11 -12.79
C ALA A 148 -4.31 -5.85 -11.35
N ILE A 149 -3.03 -6.12 -11.04
CA ILE A 149 -2.44 -5.92 -9.71
C ILE A 149 -1.56 -4.69 -9.74
N PHE A 150 -1.95 -3.67 -8.96
CA PHE A 150 -1.30 -2.37 -8.93
C PHE A 150 -0.28 -2.36 -7.80
N CYS A 151 0.99 -2.48 -8.18
CA CYS A 151 2.14 -2.48 -7.31
C CYS A 151 2.75 -1.07 -7.27
N ARG A 152 2.72 -0.47 -6.09
CA ARG A 152 3.32 0.84 -5.87
C ARG A 152 4.84 0.78 -6.02
N GLU A 153 5.40 1.68 -6.82
CA GLU A 153 6.84 1.90 -6.89
C GLU A 153 7.20 3.18 -6.11
N GLU A 154 7.95 3.03 -5.03
CA GLU A 154 8.48 4.15 -4.26
C GLU A 154 9.94 3.88 -3.91
N PRO A 155 10.82 4.89 -4.01
CA PRO A 155 12.15 4.78 -3.46
C PRO A 155 12.04 4.58 -1.94
N PRO A 156 12.85 3.70 -1.33
CA PRO A 156 12.85 3.53 0.11
C PRO A 156 13.27 4.84 0.78
N THR A 157 12.32 5.51 1.42
CA THR A 157 12.57 6.68 2.25
C THR A 157 12.87 6.24 3.68
N TYR A 158 14.08 6.55 4.14
CA TYR A 158 14.41 6.56 5.56
C TYR A 158 14.52 8.01 5.99
N GLU A 159 13.95 8.34 7.15
CA GLU A 159 14.10 9.65 7.74
C GLU A 159 14.84 9.49 9.07
N ILE A 160 15.91 10.27 9.23
CA ILE A 160 16.59 10.39 10.51
C ILE A 160 15.89 11.54 11.25
N ILE A 161 15.09 11.20 12.26
CA ILE A 161 14.50 12.21 13.13
C ILE A 161 15.58 12.62 14.12
N VAL A 162 16.22 13.75 13.82
CA VAL A 162 17.18 14.38 14.72
C VAL A 162 16.39 15.02 15.86
N PRO A 163 16.70 14.69 17.13
CA PRO A 163 16.01 15.32 18.26
C PRO A 163 16.23 16.83 18.23
N ALA A 164 15.14 17.61 18.29
CA ALA A 164 15.25 19.06 18.45
C ALA A 164 16.03 19.34 19.75
N HIS A 165 17.15 20.09 19.64
CA HIS A 165 17.88 20.58 20.79
C HIS A 165 16.96 21.55 21.56
N GLY A 166 16.74 21.25 22.84
CA GLY A 166 15.97 22.11 23.75
C GLY A 166 16.70 23.37 24.13
#